data_AF-A0A9D9DQ21-F1
#
_entry.id   AF-A0A9D9DQ21-F1
#
_cell.length_a   1.000
_cell.length_b   1.000
_cell.length_c   1.000
_cell.angle_alpha   90.00
_cell.angle_beta   90.00
_cell.angle_gamma   90.00
#
_symmetry.space_group_name_H-M   'P 1'
#
loop_
_entity.id
_entity.type
_entity.pdbx_description
1 polymer ?
#
loop_
_entity_poly.entity_id
_entity_poly.type
_entity_poly.pdbx_seq_one_letter_code
_entity_poly.pdbx_strand_id
1 'polypeptide(L)' 'MGKLYDRLLQDYRIKEGLKACINCGTCTAICPAAEFYKYDPRKIVDIVQSQNDEEIEKLLKSETIWCCG' A
#
# COMPACT_ATOMS: atom_id res chain seq x y z
N MET A 1 14.86 -5.99 8.98
CA MET A 1 13.67 -5.81 8.13
C MET A 1 12.73 -6.97 8.36
N GLY A 2 11.44 -6.72 8.19
CA GLY A 2 10.40 -7.74 8.34
C GLY A 2 10.33 -8.67 7.12
N LYS A 3 9.95 -9.94 7.37
CA LYS A 3 9.88 -11.00 6.37
C LYS A 3 8.85 -10.71 5.27
N LEU A 4 7.74 -10.05 5.59
CA LEU A 4 6.71 -9.70 4.61
C LEU A 4 7.18 -8.55 3.72
N TYR A 5 7.76 -7.50 4.31
CA TYR A 5 8.35 -6.40 3.54
C TYR A 5 9.42 -6.89 2.57
N ASP A 6 10.34 -7.75 3.04
CA ASP A 6 11.41 -8.30 2.20
C ASP A 6 10.87 -9.13 1.03
N ARG A 7 9.74 -9.85 1.23
CA ARG A 7 9.06 -10.59 0.15
C ARG A 7 8.42 -9.65 -0.86
N LEU A 8 7.79 -8.56 -0.43
CA LEU A 8 7.20 -7.56 -1.33
C LEU A 8 8.27 -6.91 -2.22
N LEU A 9 9.46 -6.66 -1.69
CA LEU A 9 10.58 -6.07 -2.44
C LEU A 9 11.23 -7.01 -3.47
N GLN A 10 10.85 -8.30 -3.52
CA GLN A 10 11.26 -9.19 -4.59
C GLN A 10 10.65 -8.79 -5.94
N ASP A 11 9.53 -8.05 -5.92
CA ASP A 11 8.94 -7.45 -7.13
C ASP A 11 9.58 -6.09 -7.41
N TYR A 12 10.25 -5.96 -8.56
CA TYR A 12 10.91 -4.72 -8.97
C TYR A 12 9.93 -3.54 -9.07
N ARG A 13 8.66 -3.80 -9.42
CA ARG A 13 7.62 -2.76 -9.56
C ARG A 13 7.30 -2.14 -8.20
N ILE A 14 7.22 -2.98 -7.17
CA ILE A 14 7.00 -2.54 -5.79
C ILE A 14 8.22 -1.80 -5.28
N LYS A 15 9.42 -2.35 -5.49
CA LYS A 15 10.68 -1.72 -5.06
C LYS A 15 10.86 -0.31 -5.63
N GLU A 16 10.70 -0.14 -6.94
CA GLU A 16 10.85 1.17 -7.58
C GLU A 16 9.64 2.08 -7.29
N GLY A 17 8.42 1.54 -7.25
CA GLY A 17 7.21 2.31 -6.93
C GLY A 17 7.22 2.89 -5.53
N LEU A 18 7.63 2.11 -4.52
CA LEU A 18 7.77 2.59 -3.14
C LEU A 18 8.83 3.67 -3.00
N LYS A 19 9.93 3.56 -3.76
CA LYS A 19 11.00 4.56 -3.80
C LYS A 19 10.58 5.86 -4.50
N ALA A 20 9.69 5.77 -5.49
CA ALA A 20 9.17 6.92 -6.21
C ALA A 20 8.05 7.66 -5.46
N CYS A 21 7.36 7.00 -4.52
CA CYS A 21 6.27 7.61 -3.77
C CYS A 21 6.80 8.71 -2.82
N ILE A 22 6.19 9.90 -2.91
CA ILE A 22 6.47 11.09 -2.09
C ILE A 22 5.27 11.51 -1.22
N ASN A 23 4.31 10.60 -1.02
CA ASN A 23 3.12 10.76 -0.17
C ASN A 23 2.22 11.96 -0.57
N CYS A 24 2.26 12.38 -1.84
CA CYS A 24 1.48 13.50 -2.37
C CYS A 24 -0.04 13.25 -2.42
N GLY A 25 -0.50 11.99 -2.48
CA GLY A 25 -1.92 11.64 -2.52
C GLY A 25 -2.59 11.69 -3.90
N THR A 26 -1.83 11.87 -4.99
CA THR A 26 -2.38 11.83 -6.36
C THR A 26 -3.08 10.50 -6.66
N CYS A 27 -2.54 9.37 -6.18
CA CYS A 27 -3.17 8.06 -6.34
C CYS A 27 -4.56 7.99 -5.73
N THR A 28 -4.79 8.63 -4.58
CA THR A 28 -6.10 8.73 -3.92
C THR A 28 -7.05 9.59 -4.73
N ALA A 29 -6.57 10.72 -5.26
CA ALA A 29 -7.40 11.65 -6.03
C ALA A 29 -7.89 11.08 -7.36
N ILE A 30 -7.11 10.19 -8.01
CA ILE A 30 -7.49 9.59 -9.29
C ILE A 30 -8.21 8.24 -9.15
N CYS A 31 -8.24 7.66 -7.96
CA CYS A 31 -8.75 6.30 -7.77
C CYS A 31 -10.28 6.28 -7.86
N PRO A 32 -10.89 5.58 -8.83
CA PRO A 32 -12.34 5.47 -8.91
C PRO A 32 -12.93 4.79 -7.67
N ALA A 33 -12.26 3.76 -7.14
CA ALA A 33 -12.73 3.03 -5.96
C ALA A 33 -12.76 3.90 -4.69
N ALA A 34 -11.87 4.89 -4.58
CA ALA A 34 -11.85 5.81 -3.44
C ALA A 34 -13.07 6.76 -3.41
N GLU A 35 -13.75 6.93 -4.54
CA GLU A 35 -15.00 7.69 -4.61
C GLU A 35 -16.19 6.90 -4.04
N PHE A 36 -16.22 5.59 -4.26
CA PHE A 36 -17.36 4.73 -3.87
C PHE A 36 -17.20 4.05 -2.52
N TYR A 37 -15.96 3.86 -2.07
CA TYR A 37 -15.64 3.19 -0.81
C TYR A 37 -14.85 4.11 0.12
N LYS A 38 -14.93 3.87 1.44
CA LYS A 38 -14.05 4.52 2.43
C LYS A 38 -12.65 3.92 2.35
N TYR A 39 -12.02 4.10 1.20
CA TYR A 39 -10.79 3.50 0.76
C TYR A 39 -9.81 4.61 0.38
N ASP A 40 -8.57 4.49 0.85
CA ASP A 40 -7.50 5.41 0.49
C ASP A 40 -6.28 4.57 0.04
N PRO A 41 -5.98 4.49 -1.27
CA PRO A 41 -4.85 3.71 -1.78
C PRO A 41 -3.51 4.19 -1.19
N ARG A 42 -3.40 5.48 -0.83
CA ARG A 42 -2.17 6.00 -0.21
C ARG A 42 -1.91 5.36 1.15
N LYS A 43 -2.94 5.04 1.94
CA LYS A 43 -2.75 4.37 3.24
C LYS A 43 -2.08 3.01 3.09
N ILE A 44 -2.37 2.27 2.02
CA ILE A 44 -1.69 1.01 1.71
C ILE A 44 -0.20 1.26 1.50
N VAL A 45 0.13 2.25 0.67
CA VAL A 45 1.53 2.62 0.38
C VAL A 45 2.25 3.07 1.65
N ASP A 46 1.61 3.91 2.47
CA ASP A 46 2.18 4.40 3.73
C ASP A 46 2.46 3.24 4.72
N ILE A 47 1.55 2.28 4.85
CA ILE A 47 1.74 1.08 5.68
C ILE A 47 2.93 0.27 5.19
N VAL A 48 3.04 0.02 3.88
CA VAL A 48 4.17 -0.75 3.34
C VAL A 48 5.49 0.02 3.48
N GLN A 49 5.49 1.35 3.29
CA GLN A 49 6.66 2.20 3.48
C GLN A 49 7.15 2.24 4.93
N SER A 50 6.25 2.04 5.91
CA SER A 50 6.63 1.97 7.33
C SER A 50 7.53 0.78 7.66
N GLN A 51 7.61 -0.23 6.77
CA GLN A 51 8.36 -1.49 6.96
C GLN A 51 7.96 -2.26 8.23
N ASN A 52 6.81 -1.93 8.82
CA ASN A 52 6.28 -2.61 9.98
C ASN A 52 5.49 -3.84 9.52
N ASP A 53 6.10 -5.02 9.67
CA ASP A 53 5.50 -6.29 9.28
C ASP A 53 4.18 -6.59 10.00
N GLU A 54 3.99 -6.14 11.23
CA GLU A 54 2.72 -6.33 11.95
C GLU A 54 1.57 -5.55 11.30
N GLU A 55 1.84 -4.31 10.89
CA GLU A 55 0.86 -3.48 10.19
C GLU A 55 0.60 -3.98 8.77
N ILE A 56 1.64 -4.46 8.08
CA ILE A 56 1.50 -5.11 6.77
C ILE A 56 0.64 -6.38 6.91
N GLU A 57 0.86 -7.20 7.94
CA GLU A 57 0.04 -8.39 8.18
C GLU A 57 -1.42 -8.04 8.48
N LYS A 58 -1.66 -7.02 9.32
CA LYS A 58 -3.03 -6.52 9.60
C LYS A 58 -3.71 -6.03 8.33
N LEU A 59 -2.99 -5.29 7.48
CA LEU A 59 -3.51 -4.81 6.21
C LEU A 59 -3.91 -5.97 5.30
N LEU A 60 -3.05 -6.98 5.15
CA LEU A 60 -3.30 -8.17 4.33
C LEU A 60 -4.48 -9.01 4.83
N LYS A 61 -4.83 -8.93 6.12
CA LYS A 61 -6.01 -9.59 6.69
C LYS A 61 -7.27 -8.73 6.67
N SER A 62 -7.18 -7.46 6.27
CA SER A 62 -8.29 -6.52 6.27
C SER A 62 -9.07 -6.54 4.97
N GLU A 63 -10.30 -6.01 4.97
CA GLU A 63 -11.08 -5.85 3.74
C GLU A 63 -10.54 -4.77 2.80
N THR A 64 -9.62 -3.93 3.29
CA THR A 64 -9.07 -2.78 2.54
C THR A 64 -8.36 -3.21 1.25
N ILE A 65 -7.71 -4.38 1.25
CA ILE A 65 -7.00 -4.88 0.07
C ILE A 65 -7.96 -5.29 -1.05
N TRP A 66 -9.21 -5.65 -0.74
CA TRP A 66 -10.22 -6.02 -1.73
C TRP A 66 -10.90 -4.80 -2.36
N CYS A 67 -10.80 -3.63 -1.73
CA CYS A 67 -11.19 -2.36 -2.33
C CYS A 67 -10.15 -1.85 -3.35
N CYS A 68 -8.92 -2.34 -3.27
CA CYS A 68 -7.82 -2.04 -4.20
C CYS A 68 -7.86 -3.02 -5.38
N GLY A 69 -8.64 -2.69 -6.42
CA GLY A 69 -8.73 -3.47 -7.66
C GLY A 69 -7.61 -3.18 -8.66
#